data_AF-A0A1C4Z6Y4-F1
#
_entry.id   AF-A0A1C4Z6Y4-F1
#
_cell.length_a   1.000
_cell.length_b   1.000
_cell.length_c   1.000
_cell.angle_alpha   90.00
_cell.angle_beta   90.00
_cell.angle_gamma   90.00
#
_symmetry.space_group_name_H-M   'P 1'
#
loop_
_entity.id
_entity.type
_entity.pdbx_description
1 polymer ?
#
loop_
_entity_poly.entity_id
_entity_poly.type
_entity_poly.pdbx_seq_one_letter_code
_entity_poly.pdbx_strand_id
1 'polypeptide(L)'
;MARGAAVEAVRSRTAMLLLLAVLPPVLEEAVLVGINFHGARGLAPQVTAVWPYDSFHDLRWLLVYHDSWWNFGLGLVVLTVFRGLLTAGLTALAWPERAPRPSFGWLVRRNLEVAALALVIISPWAAISVAFSAVALSLYLFASLAPMLVLAPFLQRAGVVRNWWRGLPTIELLGWSVLNFVVLTVAGAVISSTSGWWGVPVAALAGLVNGLLWQRTVSAAVLPARIRLARAPVAPVAIALTMAAAVGSQTLVGLATGPPAEWRPRVLAERLPDRVPHAVIAIAGHDSQWNGRLPADPRVERFSYVGLDRQGRPLPYGPEATHQSLDSSAVLLAAQVDELHRRTGRPIALLGFSEGAMVARTYLDKWAQPLPVEAVLLFSPLIQPGRAYYPPPGYSGWGVAAGWELRGIFWLANLGRTVKSRPDEPFVRSVLVNAPFYRNRTLCPVAGVRMIAFLPTVSAAEAPPGEYSRIPVFQMPALHGGLIGQRLAQDRVEDFLAGRPVDQPRREYRLLQRLGAAWQAPPLALVLNPVWSADREGDPAFTGRICEPR
;
A
#
# COMPACT_ATOMS: atom_id res chain seq x y z
N MET A 1 17.31 -35.47 41.40
CA MET A 1 18.32 -35.32 40.28
C MET A 1 17.64 -35.45 38.91
N ALA A 2 16.37 -35.95 38.83
CA ALA A 2 15.48 -36.11 37.66
C ALA A 2 14.58 -34.88 37.50
N ARG A 3 14.29 -34.11 38.55
CA ARG A 3 13.53 -32.84 38.50
C ARG A 3 14.43 -31.67 38.12
N GLY A 4 15.72 -31.70 38.36
CA GLY A 4 16.73 -30.68 37.99
C GLY A 4 17.16 -30.80 36.52
N ALA A 5 17.12 -32.03 35.94
CA ALA A 5 17.48 -32.27 34.53
C ALA A 5 16.32 -31.92 33.60
N ALA A 6 15.11 -32.06 34.05
CA ALA A 6 13.91 -31.70 33.28
C ALA A 6 13.69 -30.18 33.23
N VAL A 7 14.01 -29.53 34.31
CA VAL A 7 13.93 -28.04 34.35
C VAL A 7 15.05 -27.44 33.48
N GLU A 8 16.17 -28.02 33.41
CA GLU A 8 17.30 -27.51 32.59
C GLU A 8 17.05 -27.78 31.10
N ALA A 9 16.40 -28.82 30.84
CA ALA A 9 16.08 -29.13 29.44
C ALA A 9 14.99 -28.19 28.91
N VAL A 10 14.03 -27.84 29.73
CA VAL A 10 12.97 -26.87 29.34
C VAL A 10 13.58 -25.48 29.18
N ARG A 11 14.41 -25.16 30.03
CA ARG A 11 15.09 -23.85 29.94
C ARG A 11 15.97 -23.77 28.69
N SER A 12 16.55 -24.87 28.36
CA SER A 12 17.44 -24.88 27.17
C SER A 12 16.60 -24.82 25.88
N ARG A 13 15.41 -25.41 25.85
CA ARG A 13 14.54 -25.37 24.66
C ARG A 13 13.95 -23.96 24.46
N THR A 14 13.48 -23.37 25.53
CA THR A 14 12.95 -21.99 25.42
C THR A 14 14.04 -21.02 24.94
N ALA A 15 15.22 -21.17 25.51
CA ALA A 15 16.31 -20.30 25.05
C ALA A 15 16.59 -20.49 23.55
N MET A 16 16.57 -21.72 23.07
CA MET A 16 16.81 -21.98 21.63
C MET A 16 15.67 -21.41 20.78
N LEU A 17 14.45 -21.56 21.33
CA LEU A 17 13.30 -20.96 20.60
C LEU A 17 13.48 -19.45 20.45
N LEU A 18 13.83 -18.83 21.55
CA LEU A 18 13.99 -17.36 21.47
C LEU A 18 15.15 -16.98 20.55
N LEU A 19 16.20 -17.79 20.69
CA LEU A 19 17.34 -17.47 19.79
C LEU A 19 16.93 -17.62 18.32
N LEU A 20 16.24 -18.74 18.00
CA LEU A 20 15.83 -18.97 16.59
C LEU A 20 14.84 -17.88 16.14
N ALA A 21 13.99 -17.36 17.03
CA ALA A 21 12.99 -16.33 16.66
C ALA A 21 13.65 -14.95 16.54
N VAL A 22 14.85 -14.75 17.13
CA VAL A 22 15.49 -13.41 17.16
C VAL A 22 16.44 -13.29 15.97
N LEU A 23 17.10 -14.32 15.65
CA LEU A 23 18.25 -14.19 14.75
C LEU A 23 17.79 -13.71 13.37
N PRO A 24 16.74 -14.21 12.78
CA PRO A 24 16.39 -13.80 11.42
C PRO A 24 15.95 -12.33 11.35
N PRO A 25 15.03 -11.84 12.18
CA PRO A 25 14.67 -10.41 12.10
C PRO A 25 15.90 -9.51 12.32
N VAL A 26 16.85 -9.90 13.20
CA VAL A 26 18.06 -9.08 13.44
C VAL A 26 18.91 -9.04 12.18
N LEU A 27 19.02 -10.24 11.62
CA LEU A 27 19.87 -10.27 10.42
C LEU A 27 19.24 -9.42 9.31
N GLU A 28 17.95 -9.65 9.11
CA GLU A 28 17.30 -8.83 8.08
C GLU A 28 17.44 -7.32 8.37
N GLU A 29 17.14 -6.90 9.58
CA GLU A 29 17.26 -5.47 9.90
C GLU A 29 18.71 -4.98 9.78
N ALA A 30 19.67 -5.77 10.17
CA ALA A 30 21.09 -5.35 10.06
C ALA A 30 21.46 -5.13 8.59
N VAL A 31 20.94 -6.03 7.74
CA VAL A 31 21.26 -5.87 6.31
C VAL A 31 20.58 -4.60 5.76
N LEU A 32 19.30 -4.43 6.12
CA LEU A 32 18.58 -3.25 5.59
C LEU A 32 19.21 -1.95 6.09
N VAL A 33 19.57 -1.89 7.33
CA VAL A 33 20.23 -0.65 7.81
C VAL A 33 21.62 -0.52 7.19
N GLY A 34 22.38 -1.66 6.93
CA GLY A 34 23.74 -1.62 6.34
C GLY A 34 23.72 -1.03 4.93
N ILE A 35 22.57 -1.24 4.27
CA ILE A 35 22.58 -0.71 2.88
C ILE A 35 21.69 0.53 2.82
N ASN A 36 21.17 1.00 3.93
CA ASN A 36 20.35 2.22 4.05
C ASN A 36 19.02 2.08 3.30
N PHE A 37 18.49 0.85 3.34
CA PHE A 37 17.16 0.64 2.72
C PHE A 37 16.05 0.96 3.73
N HIS A 38 15.73 2.25 3.84
CA HIS A 38 14.84 2.80 4.87
C HIS A 38 13.39 2.36 4.64
N GLY A 39 12.97 2.22 3.48
CA GLY A 39 11.54 2.04 3.13
C GLY A 39 11.07 0.62 3.48
N ALA A 40 12.08 -0.29 3.87
CA ALA A 40 11.61 -1.69 4.07
C ALA A 40 11.94 -2.15 5.50
N ARG A 41 12.49 -1.25 6.23
CA ARG A 41 13.03 -1.70 7.54
C ARG A 41 11.90 -2.18 8.44
N GLY A 42 10.67 -1.65 8.31
CA GLY A 42 9.56 -2.01 9.20
C GLY A 42 9.10 -3.46 9.00
N LEU A 43 9.68 -4.16 8.06
CA LEU A 43 9.19 -5.51 7.73
C LEU A 43 9.95 -6.57 8.52
N ALA A 44 11.07 -6.22 9.03
CA ALA A 44 12.05 -7.20 9.55
C ALA A 44 11.42 -8.11 10.61
N PRO A 45 10.62 -7.60 11.51
CA PRO A 45 10.10 -8.47 12.57
C PRO A 45 9.17 -9.55 12.03
N GLN A 46 8.69 -9.41 10.87
CA GLN A 46 7.68 -10.34 10.33
C GLN A 46 8.32 -11.67 9.89
N VAL A 47 9.70 -11.75 9.81
CA VAL A 47 10.39 -12.96 9.29
C VAL A 47 10.06 -14.17 10.17
N THR A 48 9.87 -13.88 11.50
CA THR A 48 9.57 -15.07 12.36
C THR A 48 8.18 -14.92 12.97
N ALA A 49 7.34 -14.11 12.37
CA ALA A 49 5.98 -13.92 12.90
C ALA A 49 5.18 -15.23 12.78
N VAL A 50 4.08 -15.27 13.53
CA VAL A 50 3.23 -16.48 13.43
C VAL A 50 2.43 -16.43 12.11
N TRP A 51 2.08 -17.55 11.54
CA TRP A 51 1.30 -17.58 10.28
C TRP A 51 0.01 -16.77 10.40
N PRO A 52 -0.26 -16.15 9.32
CA PRO A 52 0.33 -16.15 7.97
C PRO A 52 1.20 -14.90 7.73
N TYR A 53 1.44 -14.19 8.78
CA TYR A 53 2.15 -12.89 8.60
C TYR A 53 3.55 -13.10 8.04
N ASP A 54 4.21 -14.22 8.37
CA ASP A 54 5.58 -14.45 7.85
C ASP A 54 5.54 -14.77 6.35
N SER A 55 4.49 -15.60 5.93
CA SER A 55 4.40 -15.92 4.49
C SER A 55 4.00 -14.67 3.69
N PHE A 56 3.12 -13.89 4.27
CA PHE A 56 2.77 -12.60 3.64
C PHE A 56 4.01 -11.72 3.45
N HIS A 57 4.85 -11.66 4.47
CA HIS A 57 6.15 -10.97 4.38
C HIS A 57 7.00 -11.53 3.22
N ASP A 58 7.17 -12.83 3.10
CA ASP A 58 8.06 -13.43 2.08
C ASP A 58 7.53 -13.17 0.67
N LEU A 59 6.22 -13.27 0.54
CA LEU A 59 5.66 -13.15 -0.82
C LEU A 59 5.76 -11.70 -1.32
N ARG A 60 5.65 -10.73 -0.37
CA ARG A 60 5.78 -9.33 -0.84
C ARG A 60 7.20 -9.04 -1.33
N TRP A 61 8.20 -9.66 -0.68
CA TRP A 61 9.58 -9.48 -1.21
C TRP A 61 9.73 -10.20 -2.56
N LEU A 62 9.20 -11.40 -2.63
CA LEU A 62 9.42 -12.19 -3.85
C LEU A 62 8.70 -11.55 -5.04
N LEU A 63 7.49 -10.98 -4.72
CA LEU A 63 6.69 -10.48 -5.86
C LEU A 63 7.25 -9.14 -6.35
N VAL A 64 8.04 -8.48 -5.47
CA VAL A 64 8.61 -7.20 -5.93
C VAL A 64 10.00 -7.45 -6.54
N TYR A 65 10.75 -8.44 -5.92
CA TYR A 65 12.16 -8.53 -6.31
C TYR A 65 12.40 -9.84 -7.04
N HIS A 66 11.86 -9.96 -8.29
CA HIS A 66 12.21 -11.02 -9.26
C HIS A 66 12.15 -10.44 -10.69
N ASP A 67 13.05 -10.88 -11.50
CA ASP A 67 13.04 -10.18 -12.82
C ASP A 67 12.75 -11.17 -13.94
N SER A 68 12.47 -12.43 -13.60
CA SER A 68 12.08 -13.42 -14.64
C SER A 68 11.23 -14.51 -13.98
N TRP A 69 10.60 -15.37 -14.76
CA TRP A 69 9.77 -16.48 -14.22
C TRP A 69 10.65 -17.52 -13.52
N TRP A 70 11.86 -17.65 -14.12
CA TRP A 70 12.77 -18.62 -13.47
C TRP A 70 13.16 -18.14 -12.07
N ASN A 71 13.62 -16.86 -12.00
CA ASN A 71 13.97 -16.33 -10.66
C ASN A 71 12.78 -16.41 -9.70
N PHE A 72 11.62 -16.14 -10.28
CA PHE A 72 10.44 -16.24 -9.39
C PHE A 72 10.24 -17.69 -8.93
N GLY A 73 10.23 -18.68 -9.92
CA GLY A 73 10.08 -20.10 -9.55
C GLY A 73 11.12 -20.55 -8.51
N LEU A 74 12.40 -20.22 -8.79
CA LEU A 74 13.46 -20.58 -7.81
C LEU A 74 13.20 -19.92 -6.46
N GLY A 75 12.86 -18.61 -6.50
CA GLY A 75 12.57 -17.90 -5.22
C GLY A 75 11.42 -18.57 -4.45
N LEU A 76 10.40 -19.01 -5.17
CA LEU A 76 9.25 -19.66 -4.50
C LEU A 76 9.68 -20.96 -3.83
N VAL A 77 10.52 -21.72 -4.52
CA VAL A 77 10.99 -22.99 -3.92
C VAL A 77 11.84 -22.71 -2.68
N VAL A 78 12.75 -21.73 -2.84
CA VAL A 78 13.63 -21.41 -1.69
C VAL A 78 12.77 -20.92 -0.51
N LEU A 79 11.79 -20.11 -0.83
CA LEU A 79 10.97 -19.57 0.27
C LEU A 79 10.15 -20.69 0.92
N THR A 80 9.66 -21.58 0.11
CA THR A 80 8.88 -22.69 0.69
C THR A 80 9.74 -23.55 1.62
N VAL A 81 10.95 -23.85 1.13
CA VAL A 81 11.85 -24.68 1.97
C VAL A 81 12.26 -23.91 3.23
N PHE A 82 12.71 -22.68 2.99
CA PHE A 82 13.14 -21.88 4.16
C PHE A 82 11.99 -21.75 5.18
N ARG A 83 10.83 -21.46 4.70
CA ARG A 83 9.70 -21.25 5.62
C ARG A 83 9.31 -22.57 6.29
N GLY A 84 9.17 -23.60 5.48
CA GLY A 84 8.83 -24.92 6.06
C GLY A 84 9.79 -25.34 7.18
N LEU A 85 11.11 -25.12 6.97
CA LEU A 85 12.10 -25.58 7.97
C LEU A 85 12.09 -24.65 9.19
N LEU A 86 12.05 -23.35 8.90
CA LEU A 86 12.08 -22.41 10.03
C LEU A 86 10.82 -22.61 10.90
N THR A 87 9.68 -22.79 10.31
CA THR A 87 8.45 -22.93 11.11
C THR A 87 8.44 -24.29 11.83
N ALA A 88 8.94 -25.30 11.15
CA ALA A 88 9.06 -26.59 11.86
C ALA A 88 9.93 -26.48 13.11
N GLY A 89 11.10 -25.80 12.95
CA GLY A 89 11.97 -25.58 14.13
C GLY A 89 11.26 -24.79 15.24
N LEU A 90 10.57 -23.68 14.83
CA LEU A 90 9.88 -22.86 15.86
C LEU A 90 8.77 -23.66 16.52
N THR A 91 8.09 -24.49 15.73
CA THR A 91 6.97 -25.28 16.29
C THR A 91 7.51 -26.38 17.23
N ALA A 92 8.56 -27.01 16.72
CA ALA A 92 9.15 -28.09 17.55
C ALA A 92 9.63 -27.56 18.91
N LEU A 93 10.23 -26.40 18.87
CA LEU A 93 10.79 -25.86 20.13
C LEU A 93 9.68 -25.27 21.00
N ALA A 94 8.55 -24.92 20.38
CA ALA A 94 7.47 -24.28 21.14
C ALA A 94 6.46 -25.33 21.62
N TRP A 95 6.72 -26.61 21.30
CA TRP A 95 5.74 -27.66 21.62
C TRP A 95 5.54 -27.76 23.14
N PRO A 96 4.24 -27.90 23.59
CA PRO A 96 3.97 -27.92 25.04
C PRO A 96 4.43 -29.25 25.68
N GLU A 97 4.80 -29.22 26.96
CA GLU A 97 5.37 -30.41 27.67
C GLU A 97 4.26 -31.42 27.98
N ARG A 98 3.11 -30.91 28.02
CA ARG A 98 2.02 -31.81 28.49
C ARG A 98 1.46 -32.63 27.32
N ALA A 99 2.03 -32.46 26.13
CA ALA A 99 1.51 -33.23 24.98
C ALA A 99 2.68 -33.86 24.22
N PRO A 100 2.40 -35.11 23.78
CA PRO A 100 3.47 -35.73 22.99
C PRO A 100 3.75 -34.97 21.69
N ARG A 101 5.05 -34.77 21.54
CA ARG A 101 5.42 -34.05 20.30
C ARG A 101 5.66 -35.05 19.17
N PRO A 102 5.17 -34.71 18.01
CA PRO A 102 5.51 -35.57 16.86
C PRO A 102 7.00 -35.52 16.52
N SER A 103 7.38 -36.51 15.69
CA SER A 103 8.81 -36.49 15.30
C SER A 103 9.15 -35.24 14.48
N PHE A 104 10.39 -34.86 14.54
CA PHE A 104 10.79 -33.65 13.80
C PHE A 104 10.57 -33.84 12.29
N GLY A 105 10.80 -35.05 11.75
CA GLY A 105 10.55 -35.32 10.31
C GLY A 105 9.09 -35.03 9.92
N TRP A 106 8.24 -35.48 10.79
CA TRP A 106 6.81 -35.19 10.50
C TRP A 106 6.56 -33.68 10.45
N LEU A 107 7.11 -32.90 11.42
CA LEU A 107 6.88 -31.44 11.46
C LEU A 107 7.47 -30.77 10.22
N VAL A 108 8.58 -31.31 9.79
CA VAL A 108 9.20 -30.70 8.58
C VAL A 108 8.28 -30.94 7.37
N ARG A 109 7.95 -32.17 7.18
CA ARG A 109 7.09 -32.46 6.02
C ARG A 109 5.78 -31.67 6.09
N ARG A 110 5.19 -31.67 7.22
CA ARG A 110 3.92 -30.94 7.38
C ARG A 110 4.09 -29.44 7.11
N ASN A 111 5.05 -28.84 7.65
CA ASN A 111 5.20 -27.38 7.51
C ASN A 111 5.70 -27.01 6.09
N LEU A 112 6.33 -27.98 5.41
CA LEU A 112 6.62 -27.69 3.98
C LEU A 112 5.32 -27.68 3.16
N GLU A 113 4.44 -28.65 3.51
CA GLU A 113 3.16 -28.68 2.78
C GLU A 113 2.32 -27.43 3.07
N VAL A 114 2.31 -27.11 4.28
CA VAL A 114 1.48 -25.94 4.65
C VAL A 114 2.11 -24.65 4.11
N ALA A 115 3.42 -24.60 4.18
CA ALA A 115 4.07 -23.38 3.60
C ALA A 115 3.71 -23.24 2.12
N ALA A 116 3.76 -24.33 1.38
CA ALA A 116 3.39 -24.24 -0.05
C ALA A 116 1.92 -23.81 -0.20
N LEU A 117 1.09 -24.43 0.61
CA LEU A 117 -0.34 -24.06 0.57
C LEU A 117 -0.55 -22.59 0.94
N ALA A 118 0.05 -22.15 2.03
CA ALA A 118 -0.10 -20.75 2.47
C ALA A 118 0.35 -19.77 1.39
N LEU A 119 1.47 -20.12 0.69
CA LEU A 119 1.95 -19.20 -0.36
C LEU A 119 0.91 -19.07 -1.48
N VAL A 120 0.18 -20.06 -1.74
CA VAL A 120 -0.85 -19.98 -2.79
C VAL A 120 -2.06 -19.16 -2.28
N ILE A 121 -2.43 -19.47 -1.07
CA ILE A 121 -3.62 -18.82 -0.51
C ILE A 121 -3.37 -17.33 -0.30
N ILE A 122 -2.16 -17.00 0.04
CA ILE A 122 -1.88 -15.60 0.46
C ILE A 122 -1.43 -14.81 -0.77
N SER A 123 -1.06 -15.48 -1.85
CA SER A 123 -0.42 -14.82 -3.02
C SER A 123 -1.32 -13.72 -3.58
N PRO A 124 -2.65 -13.94 -3.73
CA PRO A 124 -3.45 -12.85 -4.30
C PRO A 124 -3.44 -11.59 -3.42
N TRP A 125 -3.38 -11.72 -2.20
CA TRP A 125 -3.39 -10.54 -1.31
C TRP A 125 -2.01 -9.87 -1.27
N ALA A 126 -0.96 -10.73 -1.34
CA ALA A 126 0.39 -10.09 -1.50
C ALA A 126 0.47 -9.32 -2.81
N ALA A 127 -0.17 -9.87 -3.89
CA ALA A 127 -0.17 -9.14 -5.18
C ALA A 127 -0.95 -7.82 -5.06
N ILE A 128 -2.09 -7.86 -4.37
CA ILE A 128 -2.87 -6.62 -4.15
C ILE A 128 -2.03 -5.62 -3.33
N SER A 129 -1.24 -6.13 -2.36
CA SER A 129 -0.34 -5.22 -1.63
C SER A 129 0.66 -4.56 -2.58
N VAL A 130 1.18 -5.35 -3.59
CA VAL A 130 2.09 -4.76 -4.60
C VAL A 130 1.32 -3.72 -5.43
N ALA A 131 0.04 -4.06 -5.79
CA ALA A 131 -0.75 -3.05 -6.52
C ALA A 131 -0.87 -1.76 -5.70
N PHE A 132 -1.10 -1.96 -4.35
CA PHE A 132 -1.08 -0.76 -3.49
C PHE A 132 0.22 0.03 -3.67
N SER A 133 1.35 -0.60 -3.62
CA SER A 133 2.64 0.12 -3.76
C SER A 133 2.76 0.80 -5.12
N ALA A 134 2.02 0.25 -6.12
CA ALA A 134 2.11 0.85 -7.48
C ALA A 134 1.27 2.13 -7.57
N VAL A 135 0.12 2.18 -6.87
CA VAL A 135 -0.77 3.34 -7.15
C VAL A 135 -1.02 4.10 -5.84
N ALA A 136 -0.68 3.48 -4.65
CA ALA A 136 -0.72 4.13 -3.31
C ALA A 136 -2.17 4.44 -2.92
N LEU A 137 -3.02 3.42 -3.14
CA LEU A 137 -4.42 3.56 -2.69
C LEU A 137 -4.63 2.76 -1.40
N SER A 138 -5.15 3.49 -0.35
CA SER A 138 -5.21 2.90 1.01
C SER A 138 -6.19 1.72 1.04
N LEU A 139 -7.15 1.74 0.17
CA LEU A 139 -8.13 0.63 0.22
C LEU A 139 -7.44 -0.70 -0.14
N TYR A 140 -6.47 -0.64 -1.06
CA TYR A 140 -5.76 -1.90 -1.38
C TYR A 140 -4.91 -2.37 -0.19
N LEU A 141 -4.38 -1.40 0.54
CA LEU A 141 -3.61 -1.83 1.73
C LEU A 141 -4.51 -2.57 2.74
N PHE A 142 -5.64 -1.99 3.00
CA PHE A 142 -6.48 -2.62 4.04
C PHE A 142 -7.10 -3.91 3.48
N ALA A 143 -7.46 -3.87 2.19
CA ALA A 143 -7.99 -5.10 1.58
C ALA A 143 -6.98 -6.25 1.63
N SER A 144 -5.72 -5.87 1.56
CA SER A 144 -4.71 -6.96 1.58
C SER A 144 -4.45 -7.45 3.01
N LEU A 145 -4.83 -6.72 4.10
CA LEU A 145 -4.47 -7.11 5.49
C LEU A 145 -5.63 -7.87 6.13
N ALA A 146 -6.83 -7.56 5.79
CA ALA A 146 -7.99 -8.15 6.46
C ALA A 146 -7.97 -9.69 6.35
N PRO A 147 -7.62 -10.27 5.24
CA PRO A 147 -7.62 -11.73 5.16
C PRO A 147 -6.52 -12.35 6.04
N MET A 148 -5.45 -11.62 6.14
CA MET A 148 -4.41 -12.18 7.04
C MET A 148 -4.95 -12.36 8.46
N LEU A 149 -5.76 -11.43 8.91
CA LEU A 149 -6.31 -11.55 10.28
C LEU A 149 -7.32 -12.69 10.38
N VAL A 150 -8.06 -12.82 9.27
CA VAL A 150 -9.09 -13.88 9.28
C VAL A 150 -8.43 -15.26 9.19
N LEU A 151 -7.38 -15.36 8.39
CA LEU A 151 -6.80 -16.69 8.09
C LEU A 151 -5.79 -17.10 9.15
N ALA A 152 -5.39 -16.15 9.96
CA ALA A 152 -4.26 -16.43 10.87
C ALA A 152 -4.58 -17.59 11.81
N PRO A 153 -5.74 -17.61 12.49
CA PRO A 153 -5.97 -18.69 13.44
C PRO A 153 -6.13 -20.05 12.74
N PHE A 154 -6.49 -20.05 11.44
CA PHE A 154 -6.65 -21.33 10.72
C PHE A 154 -5.30 -21.86 10.26
N LEU A 155 -4.54 -21.01 9.70
CA LEU A 155 -3.26 -21.49 9.12
C LEU A 155 -2.25 -21.81 10.21
N GLN A 156 -2.44 -21.14 11.36
CA GLN A 156 -1.54 -21.51 12.47
C GLN A 156 -1.76 -22.97 12.89
N ARG A 157 -2.96 -23.47 12.85
CA ARG A 157 -3.27 -24.87 13.23
C ARG A 157 -2.74 -25.85 12.17
N ALA A 158 -2.75 -25.34 10.98
CA ALA A 158 -2.41 -26.25 9.85
C ALA A 158 -1.00 -26.83 10.01
N GLY A 159 -0.17 -26.13 10.64
CA GLY A 159 1.24 -26.59 10.74
C GLY A 159 1.46 -27.42 12.00
N VAL A 160 0.37 -27.60 12.76
CA VAL A 160 0.62 -28.19 14.10
C VAL A 160 -0.23 -29.46 14.21
N VAL A 161 -1.52 -29.42 13.61
CA VAL A 161 -2.40 -30.59 13.87
C VAL A 161 -2.83 -31.16 12.52
N ARG A 162 -3.32 -32.45 12.41
CA ARG A 162 -3.68 -33.15 11.15
C ARG A 162 -5.07 -32.69 10.67
N ASN A 163 -6.04 -32.51 11.50
CA ASN A 163 -7.41 -32.15 11.07
C ASN A 163 -7.66 -30.65 11.27
N TRP A 164 -6.69 -29.88 10.78
CA TRP A 164 -6.70 -28.42 11.01
C TRP A 164 -7.85 -27.78 10.22
N TRP A 165 -8.31 -28.52 9.21
CA TRP A 165 -9.27 -27.89 8.29
C TRP A 165 -10.70 -27.98 8.86
N ARG A 166 -10.88 -28.72 9.98
CA ARG A 166 -12.22 -28.84 10.59
C ARG A 166 -12.29 -28.02 11.88
N GLY A 167 -13.52 -27.45 12.14
CA GLY A 167 -13.77 -26.79 13.43
C GLY A 167 -13.26 -25.35 13.43
N LEU A 168 -13.95 -24.55 14.21
CA LEU A 168 -13.53 -23.15 14.35
C LEU A 168 -12.31 -23.03 15.27
N PRO A 169 -11.41 -22.04 14.84
CA PRO A 169 -10.29 -21.82 15.76
C PRO A 169 -10.77 -21.29 17.12
N THR A 170 -9.98 -21.66 18.14
CA THR A 170 -10.37 -21.16 19.48
C THR A 170 -10.13 -19.66 19.59
N ILE A 171 -10.79 -19.02 20.56
CA ILE A 171 -10.65 -17.57 20.78
C ILE A 171 -9.21 -17.25 21.20
N GLU A 172 -8.60 -18.23 21.85
CA GLU A 172 -7.19 -17.99 22.27
C GLU A 172 -6.29 -17.87 21.04
N LEU A 173 -6.50 -18.80 20.11
CA LEU A 173 -5.66 -18.73 18.89
C LEU A 173 -5.92 -17.43 18.14
N LEU A 174 -7.20 -17.04 18.11
CA LEU A 174 -7.48 -15.74 17.48
C LEU A 174 -6.81 -14.60 18.23
N GLY A 175 -6.93 -14.62 19.59
CA GLY A 175 -6.35 -13.53 20.42
C GLY A 175 -4.82 -13.42 20.23
N TRP A 176 -4.11 -14.55 20.22
CA TRP A 176 -2.64 -14.48 20.10
C TRP A 176 -2.23 -14.06 18.68
N SER A 177 -3.01 -14.52 17.71
CA SER A 177 -2.67 -14.10 16.32
C SER A 177 -2.88 -12.59 16.14
N VAL A 178 -3.97 -12.09 16.73
CA VAL A 178 -4.21 -10.63 16.63
C VAL A 178 -3.12 -9.87 17.41
N LEU A 179 -2.78 -10.39 18.55
CA LEU A 179 -1.69 -9.74 19.30
C LEU A 179 -0.39 -9.70 18.47
N ASN A 180 -0.04 -10.80 17.72
CA ASN A 180 1.17 -10.74 16.87
C ASN A 180 1.06 -9.62 15.83
N PHE A 181 -0.15 -9.45 15.26
CA PHE A 181 -0.35 -8.33 14.30
C PHE A 181 -0.04 -6.99 14.98
N VAL A 182 -0.51 -6.80 16.18
CA VAL A 182 -0.27 -5.53 16.90
C VAL A 182 1.22 -5.36 17.19
N VAL A 183 1.84 -6.47 17.62
CA VAL A 183 3.29 -6.38 17.93
C VAL A 183 4.07 -6.01 16.67
N LEU A 184 3.68 -6.61 15.55
CA LEU A 184 4.42 -6.32 14.30
C LEU A 184 4.19 -4.87 13.88
N THR A 185 2.98 -4.39 14.07
CA THR A 185 2.67 -3.00 13.71
C THR A 185 3.48 -2.02 14.58
N VAL A 186 3.51 -2.29 15.84
CA VAL A 186 4.22 -1.38 16.76
C VAL A 186 5.74 -1.48 16.52
N ALA A 187 6.21 -2.76 16.38
CA ALA A 187 7.67 -2.90 16.16
C ALA A 187 8.08 -2.22 14.84
N GLY A 188 7.28 -2.44 13.79
CA GLY A 188 7.58 -1.76 12.50
C GLY A 188 7.61 -0.24 12.68
N ALA A 189 6.64 0.26 13.43
CA ALA A 189 6.60 1.72 13.67
C ALA A 189 7.85 2.20 14.42
N VAL A 190 8.24 1.46 15.43
CA VAL A 190 9.41 1.89 16.24
C VAL A 190 10.68 1.81 15.40
N ILE A 191 10.77 0.76 14.60
CA ILE A 191 12.00 0.62 13.79
C ILE A 191 12.05 1.75 12.75
N SER A 192 10.91 2.11 12.24
CA SER A 192 10.91 3.16 11.19
C SER A 192 11.13 4.54 11.81
N SER A 193 11.00 4.60 13.11
CA SER A 193 11.19 5.91 13.78
C SER A 193 12.62 6.06 14.30
N THR A 194 13.37 5.00 14.31
CA THR A 194 14.71 5.10 14.92
C THR A 194 15.75 5.34 13.81
N SER A 195 16.77 6.00 14.20
CA SER A 195 17.85 6.24 13.22
C SER A 195 18.97 5.19 13.38
N GLY A 196 19.47 4.77 12.23
CA GLY A 196 20.73 3.98 12.22
C GLY A 196 20.51 2.56 12.73
N TRP A 197 21.33 2.08 13.60
CA TRP A 197 21.44 0.65 13.98
C TRP A 197 20.56 0.35 15.19
N TRP A 198 19.78 1.39 15.71
CA TRP A 198 18.90 1.13 16.87
C TRP A 198 17.73 0.22 16.47
N GLY A 199 17.48 0.17 15.22
CA GLY A 199 16.41 -0.74 14.74
C GLY A 199 16.75 -2.21 15.00
N VAL A 200 18.05 -2.53 15.11
CA VAL A 200 18.47 -3.95 15.25
C VAL A 200 18.06 -4.48 16.63
N PRO A 201 18.33 -3.71 17.66
CA PRO A 201 17.87 -4.23 18.96
C PRO A 201 16.34 -4.30 19.02
N VAL A 202 15.61 -3.37 18.47
CA VAL A 202 14.14 -3.45 18.46
C VAL A 202 13.70 -4.72 17.72
N ALA A 203 14.34 -5.00 16.58
CA ALA A 203 14.02 -6.26 15.87
C ALA A 203 14.28 -7.48 16.75
N ALA A 204 15.39 -7.37 17.52
CA ALA A 204 15.66 -8.50 18.44
C ALA A 204 14.54 -8.66 19.46
N LEU A 205 14.09 -7.54 20.03
CA LEU A 205 13.01 -7.62 21.03
C LEU A 205 11.73 -8.17 20.40
N ALA A 206 11.46 -7.65 19.21
CA ALA A 206 10.28 -8.18 18.51
C ALA A 206 10.39 -9.68 18.26
N GLY A 207 11.59 -10.14 17.83
CA GLY A 207 11.82 -11.60 17.69
C GLY A 207 11.56 -12.36 18.98
N LEU A 208 11.99 -11.76 20.12
CA LEU A 208 11.72 -12.45 21.40
C LEU A 208 10.22 -12.61 21.63
N VAL A 209 9.52 -11.50 21.38
CA VAL A 209 8.06 -11.55 21.59
C VAL A 209 7.44 -12.57 20.62
N ASN A 210 7.93 -12.60 19.37
CA ASN A 210 7.41 -13.63 18.45
C ASN A 210 7.64 -15.04 18.99
N GLY A 211 8.86 -15.27 19.53
CA GLY A 211 9.12 -16.61 20.10
C GLY A 211 8.11 -16.97 21.18
N LEU A 212 7.80 -16.00 22.02
CA LEU A 212 6.82 -16.28 23.09
C LEU A 212 5.43 -16.51 22.49
N LEU A 213 5.12 -15.77 21.50
CA LEU A 213 3.80 -15.96 20.88
C LEU A 213 3.72 -17.32 20.17
N TRP A 214 4.85 -17.78 19.62
CA TRP A 214 4.84 -19.15 19.07
C TRP A 214 4.52 -20.16 20.16
N GLN A 215 5.08 -19.95 21.31
CA GLN A 215 4.78 -20.91 22.41
C GLN A 215 3.28 -20.93 22.72
N ARG A 216 2.70 -19.71 22.73
CA ARG A 216 1.27 -19.64 23.11
C ARG A 216 0.37 -20.16 21.98
N THR A 217 0.74 -19.86 20.79
CA THR A 217 -0.14 -20.29 19.68
C THR A 217 -0.03 -21.79 19.44
N VAL A 218 1.20 -22.34 19.58
CA VAL A 218 1.33 -23.81 19.39
C VAL A 218 0.59 -24.54 20.52
N SER A 219 0.71 -24.03 21.72
CA SER A 219 0.00 -24.66 22.84
C SER A 219 -1.52 -24.59 22.63
N ALA A 220 -1.99 -23.41 22.21
CA ALA A 220 -3.43 -23.26 21.99
C ALA A 220 -3.92 -24.18 20.86
N ALA A 221 -3.06 -24.42 19.93
CA ALA A 221 -3.49 -25.28 18.81
C ALA A 221 -3.48 -26.76 19.22
N VAL A 222 -2.55 -27.16 20.06
CA VAL A 222 -2.38 -28.59 20.39
C VAL A 222 -3.34 -28.95 21.53
N LEU A 223 -3.55 -28.04 22.45
CA LEU A 223 -4.39 -28.34 23.63
C LEU A 223 -5.58 -27.38 23.65
N PRO A 224 -6.47 -27.61 22.60
CA PRO A 224 -7.58 -26.66 22.59
C PRO A 224 -8.57 -26.92 23.74
N ALA A 225 -8.98 -25.81 24.37
CA ALA A 225 -9.97 -25.98 25.46
C ALA A 225 -11.28 -26.56 24.92
N ARG A 226 -11.75 -25.97 23.74
CA ARG A 226 -13.01 -26.44 23.13
C ARG A 226 -13.01 -26.06 21.64
N ILE A 227 -13.39 -27.20 20.86
CA ILE A 227 -13.48 -26.89 19.41
C ILE A 227 -14.95 -26.91 19.00
N ARG A 228 -15.40 -25.74 18.56
CA ARG A 228 -16.79 -25.67 18.07
C ARG A 228 -16.85 -26.12 16.59
N LEU A 229 -18.01 -26.69 16.22
CA LEU A 229 -18.20 -27.20 14.85
C LEU A 229 -17.04 -28.10 14.43
N ALA A 230 -16.72 -29.02 15.22
CA ALA A 230 -15.48 -29.83 15.07
C ALA A 230 -15.50 -30.64 13.78
N ARG A 231 -16.72 -30.87 13.21
CA ARG A 231 -16.74 -31.74 12.01
C ARG A 231 -16.90 -30.90 10.74
N ALA A 232 -17.21 -29.66 10.98
CA ALA A 232 -17.42 -28.80 9.79
C ALA A 232 -16.09 -28.36 9.17
N PRO A 233 -16.01 -28.33 7.80
CA PRO A 233 -14.79 -27.89 7.10
C PRO A 233 -14.67 -26.35 7.07
N VAL A 234 -14.48 -25.77 8.18
CA VAL A 234 -14.58 -24.30 8.30
C VAL A 234 -13.36 -23.65 7.61
N ALA A 235 -12.13 -24.24 7.70
CA ALA A 235 -10.92 -23.61 7.11
C ALA A 235 -11.06 -23.45 5.59
N PRO A 236 -11.45 -24.52 4.85
CA PRO A 236 -11.58 -24.34 3.39
C PRO A 236 -12.65 -23.29 3.04
N VAL A 237 -13.75 -23.26 3.81
CA VAL A 237 -14.79 -22.23 3.53
C VAL A 237 -14.20 -20.83 3.74
N ALA A 238 -13.48 -20.66 4.89
CA ALA A 238 -12.85 -19.35 5.13
C ALA A 238 -11.87 -18.99 4.02
N ILE A 239 -11.10 -19.97 3.58
CA ILE A 239 -10.10 -19.72 2.51
C ILE A 239 -10.84 -19.34 1.22
N ALA A 240 -11.86 -20.10 0.93
CA ALA A 240 -12.59 -19.81 -0.32
C ALA A 240 -13.22 -18.41 -0.26
N LEU A 241 -13.83 -18.08 0.89
CA LEU A 241 -14.45 -16.74 1.02
C LEU A 241 -13.41 -15.62 0.91
N THR A 242 -12.24 -15.85 1.57
CA THR A 242 -11.20 -14.79 1.50
C THR A 242 -10.65 -14.69 0.07
N MET A 243 -10.50 -15.81 -0.65
CA MET A 243 -9.98 -15.76 -2.03
C MET A 243 -11.02 -15.07 -2.94
N ALA A 244 -12.26 -15.44 -2.71
CA ALA A 244 -13.31 -14.76 -3.49
C ALA A 244 -13.29 -13.25 -3.23
N ALA A 245 -13.02 -12.86 -1.98
CA ALA A 245 -12.97 -11.43 -1.66
C ALA A 245 -11.83 -10.72 -2.41
N ALA A 246 -10.74 -11.44 -2.71
CA ALA A 246 -9.66 -10.79 -3.48
C ALA A 246 -10.16 -10.33 -4.86
N VAL A 247 -11.03 -11.13 -5.42
CA VAL A 247 -11.61 -10.77 -6.74
C VAL A 247 -12.67 -9.67 -6.56
N GLY A 248 -13.41 -9.72 -5.41
CA GLY A 248 -14.49 -8.74 -5.15
C GLY A 248 -13.95 -7.43 -4.56
N SER A 249 -12.65 -7.35 -4.28
CA SER A 249 -12.13 -6.18 -3.54
C SER A 249 -12.43 -4.88 -4.30
N GLN A 250 -12.56 -4.98 -5.65
CA GLN A 250 -12.88 -3.75 -6.40
C GLN A 250 -14.32 -3.30 -6.14
N THR A 251 -15.14 -4.31 -6.08
CA THR A 251 -16.55 -3.99 -5.77
C THR A 251 -16.67 -3.42 -4.35
N LEU A 252 -15.97 -4.04 -3.44
CA LEU A 252 -16.01 -3.55 -2.05
C LEU A 252 -15.47 -2.12 -1.94
N VAL A 253 -14.43 -1.89 -2.83
CA VAL A 253 -13.90 -0.52 -2.84
C VAL A 253 -14.97 0.43 -3.40
N GLY A 254 -15.65 0.04 -4.49
CA GLY A 254 -16.75 0.86 -5.07
C GLY A 254 -17.86 1.12 -4.06
N LEU A 255 -18.20 0.12 -3.19
CA LEU A 255 -19.26 0.30 -2.19
C LEU A 255 -18.80 1.25 -1.06
N ALA A 256 -17.49 1.17 -0.70
CA ALA A 256 -16.99 2.02 0.41
C ALA A 256 -16.85 3.47 -0.05
N THR A 257 -16.63 3.66 -1.38
CA THR A 257 -16.38 5.03 -1.87
C THR A 257 -17.65 5.59 -2.50
N GLY A 258 -18.88 4.78 -2.49
CA GLY A 258 -20.16 5.26 -3.03
C GLY A 258 -20.14 5.37 -4.56
N PRO A 259 -21.39 5.46 -5.29
CA PRO A 259 -21.46 5.56 -6.76
C PRO A 259 -20.62 6.73 -7.29
N PRO A 260 -19.92 6.45 -8.43
CA PRO A 260 -19.20 7.57 -9.06
C PRO A 260 -20.07 8.83 -9.16
N ALA A 261 -20.26 9.54 -8.09
CA ALA A 261 -20.99 10.82 -8.19
C ALA A 261 -20.05 11.92 -8.71
N GLU A 262 -20.65 12.62 -9.66
CA GLU A 262 -19.90 13.77 -10.21
C GLU A 262 -19.29 14.62 -9.09
N TRP A 263 -17.89 14.56 -8.93
CA TRP A 263 -17.16 15.46 -8.01
C TRP A 263 -17.52 16.93 -8.29
N ARG A 264 -18.15 17.55 -7.22
CA ARG A 264 -18.63 18.95 -7.42
C ARG A 264 -18.13 19.83 -6.28
N PRO A 265 -16.96 20.21 -6.42
CA PRO A 265 -16.51 21.14 -5.37
C PRO A 265 -17.27 22.46 -5.43
N ARG A 266 -17.33 23.17 -4.34
CA ARG A 266 -18.10 24.44 -4.24
C ARG A 266 -17.63 25.46 -5.29
N VAL A 267 -16.36 25.37 -5.59
CA VAL A 267 -15.88 26.35 -6.58
C VAL A 267 -16.57 26.13 -7.93
N LEU A 268 -17.14 24.87 -8.12
CA LEU A 268 -17.88 24.63 -9.38
C LEU A 268 -19.36 24.97 -9.22
N ALA A 269 -19.85 24.95 -8.01
CA ALA A 269 -21.31 25.10 -7.81
C ALA A 269 -21.67 26.55 -7.44
N GLU A 270 -20.66 27.30 -6.97
CA GLU A 270 -20.98 28.67 -6.50
C GLU A 270 -19.99 29.65 -7.15
N ARG A 271 -20.48 30.96 -7.08
CA ARG A 271 -19.57 32.00 -7.62
C ARG A 271 -18.36 32.21 -6.68
N LEU A 272 -17.17 32.41 -7.43
CA LEU A 272 -15.95 32.65 -6.62
C LEU A 272 -16.01 34.05 -5.98
N PRO A 273 -15.56 34.09 -4.75
CA PRO A 273 -15.50 35.43 -4.14
C PRO A 273 -14.57 36.36 -4.91
N ASP A 274 -14.82 37.73 -4.77
CA ASP A 274 -14.06 38.75 -5.55
C ASP A 274 -12.59 38.78 -5.14
N ARG A 275 -12.34 38.35 -4.00
CA ARG A 275 -10.94 38.39 -3.52
C ARG A 275 -10.08 37.33 -4.20
N VAL A 276 -10.67 36.37 -4.84
CA VAL A 276 -9.89 35.33 -5.53
C VAL A 276 -9.48 35.86 -6.92
N PRO A 277 -8.14 35.99 -7.13
CA PRO A 277 -7.66 36.64 -8.36
C PRO A 277 -7.53 35.62 -9.51
N HIS A 278 -7.76 34.32 -9.27
CA HIS A 278 -7.40 33.30 -10.27
C HIS A 278 -8.67 32.83 -10.99
N ALA A 279 -8.42 32.50 -12.24
CA ALA A 279 -9.37 31.53 -12.82
C ALA A 279 -8.99 30.10 -12.45
N VAL A 280 -10.13 29.22 -12.27
CA VAL A 280 -9.84 27.91 -11.64
C VAL A 280 -10.26 26.80 -12.61
N ILE A 281 -9.33 25.80 -12.71
CA ILE A 281 -9.72 24.58 -13.42
C ILE A 281 -9.73 23.42 -12.41
N ALA A 282 -10.98 22.81 -12.32
CA ALA A 282 -11.11 21.63 -11.43
C ALA A 282 -10.93 20.34 -12.24
N ILE A 283 -9.99 19.47 -11.66
CA ILE A 283 -9.63 18.25 -12.40
C ILE A 283 -10.04 17.03 -11.56
N ALA A 284 -10.99 16.27 -12.08
CA ALA A 284 -11.52 15.14 -11.28
C ALA A 284 -10.60 13.92 -11.42
N GLY A 285 -10.90 12.89 -10.56
CA GLY A 285 -9.98 11.75 -10.41
C GLY A 285 -10.42 10.57 -11.28
N HIS A 286 -9.85 9.43 -11.08
CA HIS A 286 -9.98 8.19 -11.89
C HIS A 286 -11.42 7.67 -11.81
N ASP A 287 -11.97 7.33 -12.96
CA ASP A 287 -13.31 6.73 -13.14
C ASP A 287 -14.41 7.75 -12.88
N SER A 288 -13.98 9.07 -12.92
CA SER A 288 -15.02 10.12 -12.79
C SER A 288 -15.73 10.34 -14.12
N GLN A 289 -16.89 10.98 -13.98
CA GLN A 289 -17.65 11.35 -15.21
C GLN A 289 -18.22 12.76 -15.05
N TRP A 290 -18.50 13.32 -16.24
CA TRP A 290 -19.05 14.68 -16.24
C TRP A 290 -20.00 14.84 -17.43
N ASN A 291 -21.12 15.44 -17.14
CA ASN A 291 -22.18 15.47 -18.17
C ASN A 291 -22.21 16.80 -18.92
N GLY A 292 -21.28 17.69 -18.64
CA GLY A 292 -21.20 18.94 -19.43
C GLY A 292 -21.86 20.12 -18.70
N ARG A 293 -22.27 19.87 -17.56
CA ARG A 293 -22.87 20.99 -16.79
C ARG A 293 -21.87 22.14 -16.61
N LEU A 294 -22.46 23.39 -16.76
CA LEU A 294 -21.56 24.56 -16.70
C LEU A 294 -21.38 25.02 -15.25
N PRO A 295 -20.14 25.50 -14.96
CA PRO A 295 -19.92 26.03 -13.62
C PRO A 295 -20.70 27.33 -13.37
N ALA A 296 -20.96 27.58 -12.09
CA ALA A 296 -21.75 28.78 -11.71
C ALA A 296 -20.97 30.07 -12.01
N ASP A 297 -19.71 30.04 -12.03
CA ASP A 297 -18.88 31.24 -12.28
C ASP A 297 -18.11 31.07 -13.60
N PRO A 298 -18.07 32.06 -14.41
CA PRO A 298 -17.41 31.99 -15.72
C PRO A 298 -15.88 31.91 -15.59
N ARG A 299 -15.36 32.21 -14.40
CA ARG A 299 -13.89 32.08 -14.17
C ARG A 299 -13.52 30.63 -13.85
N VAL A 300 -14.50 29.79 -13.77
CA VAL A 300 -14.21 28.40 -13.33
C VAL A 300 -14.58 27.46 -14.48
N GLU A 301 -13.65 26.47 -14.63
CA GLU A 301 -13.91 25.47 -15.68
C GLU A 301 -13.64 24.06 -15.13
N ARG A 302 -14.48 23.13 -15.57
CA ARG A 302 -14.15 21.71 -15.32
C ARG A 302 -13.22 21.18 -16.42
N PHE A 303 -12.21 20.43 -15.91
CA PHE A 303 -11.29 19.84 -16.89
C PHE A 303 -11.99 18.70 -17.64
N SER A 304 -11.77 18.71 -18.96
CA SER A 304 -12.30 17.59 -19.77
C SER A 304 -11.16 16.66 -20.23
N TYR A 305 -11.44 15.33 -19.96
CA TYR A 305 -10.42 14.35 -20.37
C TYR A 305 -10.55 14.04 -21.87
N VAL A 306 -11.45 14.75 -22.54
CA VAL A 306 -11.56 14.47 -23.99
C VAL A 306 -11.33 15.77 -24.77
N GLY A 307 -11.09 16.86 -23.99
CA GLY A 307 -10.59 18.06 -24.69
C GLY A 307 -11.69 19.11 -24.82
N LEU A 308 -11.43 20.11 -25.70
CA LEU A 308 -12.32 21.28 -25.87
C LEU A 308 -13.03 21.19 -27.22
N ASP A 309 -14.31 21.76 -27.27
CA ASP A 309 -14.96 21.84 -28.59
C ASP A 309 -14.43 23.03 -29.40
N ARG A 310 -15.10 23.30 -30.58
CA ARG A 310 -14.58 24.33 -31.52
C ARG A 310 -14.70 25.73 -30.91
N GLN A 311 -15.51 25.78 -29.92
CA GLN A 311 -15.68 27.12 -29.30
C GLN A 311 -14.81 27.25 -28.05
N GLY A 312 -13.99 26.28 -27.85
CA GLY A 312 -13.07 26.36 -26.71
C GLY A 312 -13.73 25.95 -25.39
N ARG A 313 -14.89 25.25 -25.47
CA ARG A 313 -15.55 24.77 -24.25
C ARG A 313 -15.20 23.29 -23.99
N PRO A 314 -15.01 23.01 -22.69
CA PRO A 314 -14.69 21.60 -22.38
C PRO A 314 -15.85 20.66 -22.72
N LEU A 315 -15.48 19.42 -23.28
CA LEU A 315 -16.50 18.43 -23.67
C LEU A 315 -16.82 17.50 -22.50
N PRO A 316 -18.11 17.04 -22.37
CA PRO A 316 -18.44 16.03 -21.36
C PRO A 316 -17.68 14.71 -21.61
N TYR A 317 -17.52 13.98 -20.53
CA TYR A 317 -16.76 12.73 -20.72
C TYR A 317 -17.29 11.67 -19.74
N GLY A 318 -17.08 10.37 -20.14
CA GLY A 318 -17.39 9.24 -19.23
C GLY A 318 -16.14 8.74 -18.48
N PRO A 319 -16.34 7.76 -17.64
CA PRO A 319 -15.24 7.26 -16.79
C PRO A 319 -14.09 6.71 -17.63
N GLU A 320 -14.31 6.16 -18.76
CA GLU A 320 -13.21 5.51 -19.54
C GLU A 320 -12.20 6.56 -20.01
N ALA A 321 -12.75 7.77 -20.18
CA ALA A 321 -11.85 8.84 -20.66
C ALA A 321 -10.73 9.13 -19.65
N THR A 322 -10.93 8.72 -18.34
CA THR A 322 -9.88 8.99 -17.32
C THR A 322 -8.81 7.90 -17.34
N HIS A 323 -8.91 6.85 -18.15
CA HIS A 323 -7.93 5.74 -18.15
C HIS A 323 -6.77 6.05 -19.10
N GLN A 324 -6.77 7.26 -19.69
CA GLN A 324 -5.67 7.61 -20.61
C GLN A 324 -4.39 7.97 -19.83
N SER A 325 -3.29 8.07 -20.57
CA SER A 325 -2.00 8.32 -19.91
C SER A 325 -1.95 9.73 -19.31
N LEU A 326 -1.11 9.88 -18.25
CA LEU A 326 -0.96 11.21 -17.62
C LEU A 326 -0.35 12.22 -18.60
N ASP A 327 0.45 11.79 -19.56
CA ASP A 327 1.00 12.72 -20.58
C ASP A 327 -0.10 13.26 -21.49
N SER A 328 -0.91 12.33 -21.91
CA SER A 328 -2.01 12.81 -22.78
C SER A 328 -2.93 13.76 -22.01
N SER A 329 -3.24 13.39 -20.80
CA SER A 329 -4.08 14.30 -20.00
C SER A 329 -3.39 15.65 -19.76
N ALA A 330 -2.12 15.66 -19.56
CA ALA A 330 -1.41 16.94 -19.32
C ALA A 330 -1.44 17.82 -20.58
N VAL A 331 -1.37 17.17 -21.73
CA VAL A 331 -1.46 17.96 -22.99
C VAL A 331 -2.85 18.60 -23.09
N LEU A 332 -3.82 17.83 -22.79
CA LEU A 332 -5.18 18.42 -22.80
C LEU A 332 -5.32 19.52 -21.75
N LEU A 333 -4.71 19.27 -20.62
CA LEU A 333 -4.79 20.33 -19.58
C LEU A 333 -4.10 21.61 -20.06
N ALA A 334 -3.01 21.42 -20.74
CA ALA A 334 -2.29 22.63 -21.24
C ALA A 334 -3.20 23.43 -22.18
N ALA A 335 -3.92 22.79 -23.07
CA ALA A 335 -4.83 23.51 -23.99
C ALA A 335 -5.96 24.22 -23.21
N GLN A 336 -6.41 23.58 -22.28
CA GLN A 336 -7.54 24.19 -21.52
C GLN A 336 -7.04 25.32 -20.61
N VAL A 337 -5.82 25.19 -20.10
CA VAL A 337 -5.25 26.32 -19.33
C VAL A 337 -5.08 27.53 -20.26
N ASP A 338 -4.60 27.29 -21.46
CA ASP A 338 -4.39 28.42 -22.40
C ASP A 338 -5.72 29.07 -22.77
N GLU A 339 -6.64 28.20 -22.98
CA GLU A 339 -7.94 28.76 -23.41
C GLU A 339 -8.59 29.57 -22.28
N LEU A 340 -8.60 29.05 -21.12
CA LEU A 340 -9.22 29.81 -20.02
C LEU A 340 -8.44 31.09 -19.69
N HIS A 341 -7.13 30.96 -19.70
CA HIS A 341 -6.32 32.17 -19.45
C HIS A 341 -6.58 33.23 -20.51
N ARG A 342 -6.69 32.83 -21.76
CA ARG A 342 -6.93 33.81 -22.84
C ARG A 342 -8.31 34.46 -22.69
N ARG A 343 -9.24 33.72 -22.26
CA ARG A 343 -10.63 34.23 -22.17
C ARG A 343 -10.80 35.16 -20.96
N THR A 344 -10.09 34.83 -19.91
CA THR A 344 -10.39 35.61 -18.68
C THR A 344 -9.28 36.63 -18.42
N GLY A 345 -8.10 36.44 -19.06
CA GLY A 345 -6.95 37.33 -18.78
C GLY A 345 -6.41 37.15 -17.35
N ARG A 346 -6.78 36.09 -16.67
CA ARG A 346 -6.38 35.93 -15.26
C ARG A 346 -5.36 34.78 -15.14
N PRO A 347 -4.57 34.89 -14.05
CA PRO A 347 -3.75 33.70 -13.76
C PRO A 347 -4.61 32.49 -13.39
N ILE A 348 -3.94 31.28 -13.63
CA ILE A 348 -4.78 30.06 -13.48
C ILE A 348 -4.38 29.33 -12.20
N ALA A 349 -5.49 28.83 -11.48
CA ALA A 349 -5.26 27.88 -10.38
C ALA A 349 -5.85 26.52 -10.75
N LEU A 350 -5.00 25.48 -10.38
CA LEU A 350 -5.48 24.11 -10.68
C LEU A 350 -5.88 23.42 -9.38
N LEU A 351 -7.05 22.83 -9.49
CA LEU A 351 -7.57 22.04 -8.37
C LEU A 351 -7.73 20.58 -8.82
N GLY A 352 -6.75 19.74 -8.33
CA GLY A 352 -6.75 18.34 -8.81
C GLY A 352 -7.13 17.37 -7.67
N PHE A 353 -7.95 16.41 -8.05
CA PHE A 353 -8.34 15.37 -7.08
C PHE A 353 -7.79 14.02 -7.54
N SER A 354 -7.17 13.24 -6.51
CA SER A 354 -6.63 11.89 -6.82
C SER A 354 -5.85 11.88 -8.14
N GLU A 355 -6.31 11.10 -9.24
CA GLU A 355 -5.63 11.11 -10.54
C GLU A 355 -5.48 12.55 -11.08
N GLY A 356 -6.44 13.46 -10.88
CA GLY A 356 -6.36 14.86 -11.33
C GLY A 356 -5.15 15.61 -10.75
N ALA A 357 -4.84 15.27 -9.45
CA ALA A 357 -3.63 15.89 -8.86
C ALA A 357 -2.37 15.46 -9.61
N MET A 358 -2.37 14.22 -10.04
CA MET A 358 -1.20 13.73 -10.80
C MET A 358 -1.15 14.38 -12.19
N VAL A 359 -2.31 14.65 -12.81
CA VAL A 359 -2.32 15.34 -14.12
C VAL A 359 -1.73 16.75 -13.96
N ALA A 360 -2.14 17.45 -12.90
CA ALA A 360 -1.60 18.80 -12.67
C ALA A 360 -0.08 18.78 -12.47
N ARG A 361 0.30 17.77 -11.73
CA ARG A 361 1.76 17.71 -11.47
C ARG A 361 2.51 17.34 -12.75
N THR A 362 1.99 16.51 -13.48
CA THR A 362 2.66 16.16 -14.75
C THR A 362 2.70 17.38 -15.68
N TYR A 363 1.67 18.16 -15.76
CA TYR A 363 1.67 19.41 -16.56
C TYR A 363 2.77 20.37 -16.08
N LEU A 364 2.87 20.51 -14.78
CA LEU A 364 3.88 21.47 -14.28
C LEU A 364 5.30 20.96 -14.55
N ASP A 365 5.38 19.66 -14.61
CA ASP A 365 6.72 19.10 -14.86
C ASP A 365 7.11 19.25 -16.33
N LYS A 366 6.17 19.23 -17.20
CA LYS A 366 6.51 19.13 -18.64
C LYS A 366 6.58 20.53 -19.28
N TRP A 367 5.92 21.39 -18.70
CA TRP A 367 5.92 22.70 -19.38
C TRP A 367 6.87 23.66 -18.65
N ALA A 368 7.67 24.50 -19.56
CA ALA A 368 8.72 25.38 -19.01
C ALA A 368 8.10 26.73 -18.59
N GLN A 369 8.66 27.30 -17.59
CA GLN A 369 8.29 28.65 -17.13
C GLN A 369 8.76 29.70 -18.14
N PRO A 370 7.79 30.86 -18.20
CA PRO A 370 6.71 31.18 -17.25
C PRO A 370 5.38 30.52 -17.66
N LEU A 371 4.68 29.94 -16.55
CA LEU A 371 3.37 29.29 -16.80
C LEU A 371 2.25 30.23 -16.33
N PRO A 372 1.15 30.24 -17.08
CA PRO A 372 -0.01 31.00 -16.58
C PRO A 372 -0.53 30.44 -15.24
N VAL A 373 -0.11 29.30 -14.91
CA VAL A 373 -0.57 28.70 -13.64
C VAL A 373 0.28 29.22 -12.48
N GLU A 374 -0.42 29.76 -11.37
CA GLU A 374 0.34 30.34 -10.23
C GLU A 374 -0.02 29.62 -8.92
N ALA A 375 -1.13 28.78 -9.01
CA ALA A 375 -1.50 28.07 -7.78
C ALA A 375 -2.04 26.68 -8.14
N VAL A 376 -1.69 25.72 -7.21
CA VAL A 376 -2.19 24.34 -7.41
C VAL A 376 -2.60 23.77 -6.05
N LEU A 377 -3.81 23.23 -6.05
CA LEU A 377 -4.31 22.54 -4.85
C LEU A 377 -4.48 21.04 -5.17
N LEU A 378 -3.80 20.22 -4.36
CA LEU A 378 -3.82 18.77 -4.62
C LEU A 378 -4.66 18.08 -3.54
N PHE A 379 -5.78 17.54 -4.04
CA PHE A 379 -6.64 16.79 -3.09
C PHE A 379 -6.40 15.29 -3.21
N SER A 380 -6.09 14.77 -1.96
CA SER A 380 -5.85 13.31 -1.88
C SER A 380 -4.95 12.82 -3.01
N PRO A 381 -3.82 13.59 -3.18
CA PRO A 381 -2.89 13.06 -4.19
C PRO A 381 -2.34 11.68 -3.79
N LEU A 382 -1.88 10.93 -4.86
CA LEU A 382 -1.23 9.65 -4.52
C LEU A 382 0.19 9.89 -4.00
N ILE A 383 0.41 9.54 -2.63
CA ILE A 383 1.71 9.88 -1.99
C ILE A 383 2.73 8.79 -2.34
N GLN A 384 3.78 9.25 -3.13
CA GLN A 384 4.93 8.41 -3.56
C GLN A 384 4.45 7.10 -4.18
N PRO A 385 3.56 7.19 -5.23
CA PRO A 385 3.22 5.95 -5.96
C PRO A 385 4.39 5.41 -6.78
N GLY A 386 4.19 4.16 -7.35
CA GLY A 386 5.25 3.61 -8.26
C GLY A 386 6.37 2.95 -7.47
N ARG A 387 6.04 2.46 -6.27
CA ARG A 387 7.11 1.83 -5.46
C ARG A 387 7.33 0.39 -5.89
N ALA A 388 6.46 -0.06 -6.75
CA ALA A 388 6.65 -1.39 -7.38
C ALA A 388 6.52 -1.25 -8.90
N TYR A 389 7.08 -2.36 -9.53
CA TYR A 389 7.00 -2.35 -11.00
C TYR A 389 6.59 -3.73 -11.51
N TYR A 390 5.95 -3.75 -12.64
CA TYR A 390 5.78 -4.98 -13.44
C TYR A 390 5.63 -4.61 -14.92
N PRO A 391 6.31 -5.48 -15.72
CA PRO A 391 6.37 -5.14 -17.15
C PRO A 391 5.04 -5.41 -17.87
N PRO A 392 4.83 -4.62 -18.98
CA PRO A 392 3.67 -4.97 -19.80
C PRO A 392 3.75 -6.41 -20.31
N PRO A 393 2.54 -6.91 -20.81
CA PRO A 393 2.57 -8.28 -21.34
C PRO A 393 3.56 -8.43 -22.50
N GLY A 394 4.32 -9.56 -22.44
CA GLY A 394 5.25 -9.83 -23.55
C GLY A 394 6.68 -9.38 -23.22
N TYR A 395 6.83 -8.75 -22.07
CA TYR A 395 8.18 -8.29 -21.70
C TYR A 395 8.56 -8.90 -20.35
N SER A 396 9.90 -9.12 -20.18
CA SER A 396 10.40 -9.60 -18.87
C SER A 396 11.00 -8.44 -18.07
N GLY A 397 11.04 -8.60 -16.78
CA GLY A 397 11.63 -7.55 -15.89
C GLY A 397 11.15 -7.75 -14.45
N TRP A 398 11.54 -6.78 -13.70
CA TRP A 398 11.23 -6.90 -12.26
C TRP A 398 9.69 -6.96 -12.05
N GLY A 399 9.21 -7.94 -11.30
CA GLY A 399 7.81 -8.02 -10.88
C GLY A 399 6.94 -8.71 -11.95
N VAL A 400 7.56 -9.49 -12.88
CA VAL A 400 6.78 -10.06 -14.01
C VAL A 400 5.70 -11.00 -13.47
N ALA A 401 5.96 -11.83 -12.50
CA ALA A 401 4.91 -12.72 -11.96
C ALA A 401 3.81 -11.91 -11.28
N ALA A 402 4.21 -10.87 -10.54
CA ALA A 402 3.18 -10.04 -9.90
C ALA A 402 2.24 -9.41 -10.95
N GLY A 403 2.83 -8.92 -12.07
CA GLY A 403 2.01 -8.32 -13.14
C GLY A 403 0.96 -9.30 -13.67
N TRP A 404 1.40 -10.58 -13.87
CA TRP A 404 0.43 -11.53 -14.45
C TRP A 404 -0.62 -11.92 -13.41
N GLU A 405 -0.16 -12.07 -12.20
CA GLU A 405 -1.17 -12.35 -11.16
C GLU A 405 -2.20 -11.22 -11.05
N LEU A 406 -1.77 -9.95 -11.04
CA LEU A 406 -2.73 -8.82 -10.95
C LEU A 406 -3.66 -8.81 -12.17
N ARG A 407 -3.12 -9.15 -13.29
CA ARG A 407 -3.98 -9.19 -14.49
C ARG A 407 -5.05 -10.28 -14.36
N GLY A 408 -4.64 -11.42 -13.84
CA GLY A 408 -5.65 -12.47 -13.59
C GLY A 408 -6.75 -12.01 -12.62
N ILE A 409 -6.31 -11.39 -11.54
CA ILE A 409 -7.30 -10.94 -10.54
C ILE A 409 -8.25 -9.92 -11.16
N PHE A 410 -7.69 -8.98 -11.91
CA PHE A 410 -8.56 -7.91 -12.47
C PHE A 410 -9.45 -8.50 -13.58
N TRP A 411 -8.85 -9.48 -14.33
CA TRP A 411 -9.69 -10.12 -15.37
C TRP A 411 -10.95 -10.71 -14.73
N LEU A 412 -10.78 -11.39 -13.61
CA LEU A 412 -11.95 -11.99 -12.94
C LEU A 412 -12.86 -10.90 -12.35
N ALA A 413 -12.23 -9.87 -11.80
CA ALA A 413 -13.05 -8.82 -11.14
C ALA A 413 -13.84 -8.03 -12.19
N ASN A 414 -13.41 -8.09 -13.38
CA ASN A 414 -14.06 -7.27 -14.42
C ASN A 414 -15.22 -8.03 -15.06
N LEU A 415 -15.43 -9.32 -14.56
CA LEU A 415 -16.53 -10.08 -15.16
C LEU A 415 -17.87 -9.43 -14.76
N GLY A 416 -18.62 -8.85 -15.74
CA GLY A 416 -19.97 -8.32 -15.42
C GLY A 416 -19.95 -6.81 -15.24
N ARG A 417 -18.75 -6.14 -15.42
CA ARG A 417 -18.70 -4.68 -15.24
C ARG A 417 -18.75 -3.99 -16.60
N THR A 418 -19.38 -2.82 -16.58
CA THR A 418 -19.48 -2.06 -17.85
C THR A 418 -18.20 -1.27 -18.10
N VAL A 419 -17.67 -0.70 -17.01
CA VAL A 419 -16.36 -0.01 -17.14
C VAL A 419 -15.28 -0.88 -16.50
N LYS A 420 -14.33 -1.24 -17.40
CA LYS A 420 -13.33 -2.22 -16.91
C LYS A 420 -12.05 -1.49 -16.49
N SER A 421 -11.53 -1.94 -15.36
CA SER A 421 -10.21 -1.45 -14.90
C SER A 421 -9.13 -2.52 -15.14
N ARG A 422 -8.01 -1.99 -15.57
CA ARG A 422 -6.89 -2.92 -15.80
C ARG A 422 -5.62 -2.42 -15.10
N PRO A 423 -4.89 -3.44 -14.64
CA PRO A 423 -3.66 -3.05 -13.95
C PRO A 423 -2.65 -2.40 -14.89
N ASP A 424 -2.96 -2.49 -16.24
CA ASP A 424 -2.02 -1.89 -17.22
C ASP A 424 -2.66 -0.70 -17.92
N GLU A 425 -3.67 -0.18 -17.36
CA GLU A 425 -4.23 1.00 -18.06
C GLU A 425 -3.17 2.10 -18.22
N PRO A 426 -3.36 2.87 -19.26
CA PRO A 426 -2.34 3.87 -19.58
C PRO A 426 -2.04 4.79 -18.38
N PHE A 427 -3.03 5.11 -17.61
CA PHE A 427 -2.74 5.94 -16.41
C PHE A 427 -1.79 5.20 -15.47
N VAL A 428 -2.11 3.96 -15.09
CA VAL A 428 -1.24 3.20 -14.17
C VAL A 428 0.17 3.05 -14.78
N ARG A 429 0.25 2.78 -16.07
CA ARG A 429 1.58 2.63 -16.69
C ARG A 429 2.38 3.93 -16.61
N SER A 430 1.68 5.08 -16.76
CA SER A 430 2.41 6.36 -16.63
C SER A 430 3.06 6.49 -15.25
N VAL A 431 2.32 6.01 -14.24
CA VAL A 431 2.90 6.11 -12.88
C VAL A 431 4.09 5.14 -12.75
N LEU A 432 3.96 3.94 -13.30
CA LEU A 432 5.03 2.94 -13.11
C LEU A 432 6.28 3.33 -13.90
N VAL A 433 6.07 3.92 -15.08
CA VAL A 433 7.23 4.20 -15.94
C VAL A 433 7.93 5.48 -15.42
N ASN A 434 7.12 6.37 -14.80
CA ASN A 434 7.76 7.62 -14.32
C ASN A 434 7.83 7.63 -12.79
N ALA A 435 8.04 6.43 -12.27
CA ALA A 435 8.02 6.26 -10.79
C ALA A 435 9.03 7.18 -10.12
N PRO A 436 10.27 7.39 -10.72
CA PRO A 436 11.21 8.28 -10.02
C PRO A 436 10.63 9.67 -9.78
N PHE A 437 9.95 10.23 -10.80
CA PHE A 437 9.34 11.56 -10.60
C PHE A 437 8.22 11.51 -9.56
N TYR A 438 7.35 10.56 -9.62
CA TYR A 438 6.16 10.58 -8.74
C TYR A 438 6.52 10.17 -7.30
N ARG A 439 7.57 9.45 -7.14
CA ARG A 439 7.98 9.09 -5.75
C ARG A 439 8.71 10.27 -5.09
N ASN A 440 9.35 11.10 -5.97
CA ASN A 440 10.30 12.05 -5.36
C ASN A 440 9.79 13.49 -5.50
N ARG A 441 8.86 13.77 -6.47
CA ARG A 441 8.71 15.22 -6.76
C ARG A 441 7.24 15.61 -6.72
N THR A 442 6.36 14.59 -6.46
CA THR A 442 4.92 14.92 -6.55
C THR A 442 4.57 16.03 -5.55
N LEU A 443 5.15 15.99 -4.36
CA LEU A 443 4.78 17.00 -3.35
C LEU A 443 5.97 17.89 -3.04
N CYS A 444 6.72 18.25 -4.17
CA CYS A 444 7.84 19.20 -4.06
C CYS A 444 7.39 20.55 -4.62
N PRO A 445 8.00 21.58 -4.03
CA PRO A 445 7.63 22.90 -4.55
C PRO A 445 8.08 23.09 -6.01
N VAL A 446 7.24 23.85 -6.75
CA VAL A 446 7.59 24.26 -8.12
C VAL A 446 7.77 25.79 -8.13
N ALA A 447 8.94 26.15 -8.68
CA ALA A 447 9.24 27.60 -8.63
C ALA A 447 8.13 28.41 -9.31
N GLY A 448 7.66 29.46 -8.58
CA GLY A 448 6.69 30.39 -9.21
C GLY A 448 5.25 29.88 -9.05
N VAL A 449 5.06 28.72 -8.41
CA VAL A 449 3.68 28.18 -8.25
C VAL A 449 3.44 27.92 -6.76
N ARG A 450 2.39 28.49 -6.23
CA ARG A 450 1.98 28.17 -4.85
C ARG A 450 1.19 26.85 -4.80
N MET A 451 1.70 26.05 -3.83
CA MET A 451 1.08 24.70 -3.84
C MET A 451 0.66 24.33 -2.41
N ILE A 452 -0.46 23.51 -2.39
CA ILE A 452 -0.87 22.95 -1.09
C ILE A 452 -1.54 21.59 -1.35
N ALA A 453 -1.31 20.70 -0.33
CA ALA A 453 -1.95 19.38 -0.47
C ALA A 453 -2.98 19.18 0.65
N PHE A 454 -4.12 18.72 0.23
CA PHE A 454 -5.15 18.28 1.20
C PHE A 454 -5.11 16.76 1.37
N LEU A 455 -4.79 16.36 2.62
CA LEU A 455 -4.50 14.92 2.80
C LEU A 455 -5.51 14.34 3.81
N PRO A 456 -6.21 13.28 3.34
CA PRO A 456 -7.05 12.56 4.31
C PRO A 456 -6.22 11.72 5.28
N THR A 457 -6.81 11.45 6.48
CA THR A 457 -6.05 10.73 7.51
C THR A 457 -5.63 9.34 7.00
N VAL A 458 -6.48 8.72 6.10
CA VAL A 458 -6.16 7.35 5.64
C VAL A 458 -4.87 7.38 4.79
N SER A 459 -4.51 8.57 4.23
CA SER A 459 -3.28 8.63 3.40
C SER A 459 -2.02 8.54 4.26
N ALA A 460 -2.22 8.76 5.57
CA ALA A 460 -1.03 8.60 6.45
C ALA A 460 -0.51 7.17 6.41
N ALA A 461 -1.49 6.19 6.39
CA ALA A 461 -1.04 4.78 6.36
C ALA A 461 -0.45 4.42 4.99
N GLU A 462 -0.68 5.28 3.99
CA GLU A 462 -0.16 5.03 2.62
C GLU A 462 1.26 5.57 2.47
N ALA A 463 1.46 6.61 3.26
CA ALA A 463 2.76 7.27 3.11
C ALA A 463 3.88 6.40 3.71
N PRO A 464 4.93 6.19 2.87
CA PRO A 464 6.05 5.40 3.40
C PRO A 464 6.79 6.15 4.53
N PRO A 465 7.50 5.37 5.34
CA PRO A 465 8.26 6.06 6.39
C PRO A 465 9.23 7.11 5.80
N GLY A 466 9.31 8.29 6.50
CA GLY A 466 10.17 9.39 6.03
C GLY A 466 9.34 10.61 5.61
N GLU A 467 10.08 11.48 4.85
CA GLU A 467 9.44 12.74 4.44
C GLU A 467 8.42 12.45 3.32
N TYR A 468 7.25 13.08 3.42
CA TYR A 468 6.27 12.80 2.34
C TYR A 468 5.84 14.11 1.67
N SER A 469 6.19 15.30 2.33
CA SER A 469 5.80 16.54 1.62
C SER A 469 6.80 17.65 1.94
N ARG A 470 7.04 18.62 0.95
CA ARG A 470 7.81 19.86 1.20
C ARG A 470 6.97 21.07 0.81
N ILE A 471 5.71 20.81 0.53
CA ILE A 471 4.76 21.92 0.37
C ILE A 471 3.79 21.91 1.55
N PRO A 472 3.09 23.05 1.81
CA PRO A 472 2.14 23.05 2.93
C PRO A 472 1.03 21.98 2.74
N VAL A 473 0.57 21.48 3.98
CA VAL A 473 -0.48 20.44 3.90
C VAL A 473 -1.65 20.85 4.80
N PHE A 474 -2.76 20.45 4.33
CA PHE A 474 -3.97 20.51 5.17
C PHE A 474 -4.52 19.09 5.39
N GLN A 475 -4.39 18.64 6.67
CA GLN A 475 -4.74 17.24 6.97
C GLN A 475 -6.05 17.20 7.78
N MET A 476 -6.92 16.19 7.39
CA MET A 476 -8.22 16.10 8.11
C MET A 476 -8.71 14.65 8.05
N PRO A 477 -9.54 14.38 9.10
CA PRO A 477 -10.06 12.99 9.14
C PRO A 477 -10.96 12.68 7.93
N ALA A 478 -10.53 11.69 7.17
CA ALA A 478 -11.31 11.30 5.98
C ALA A 478 -10.64 10.09 5.29
N LEU A 479 -11.51 9.32 4.56
CA LEU A 479 -10.95 8.30 3.65
C LEU A 479 -10.61 8.92 2.29
N HIS A 480 -9.90 8.02 1.50
CA HIS A 480 -9.61 8.53 0.14
C HIS A 480 -10.90 8.88 -0.58
N GLY A 481 -11.04 10.17 -1.00
CA GLY A 481 -12.27 10.61 -1.70
C GLY A 481 -13.25 11.29 -0.74
N GLY A 482 -13.03 11.07 0.57
CA GLY A 482 -13.94 11.56 1.62
C GLY A 482 -13.81 13.08 1.84
N LEU A 483 -12.80 13.62 1.10
CA LEU A 483 -12.66 15.09 1.29
C LEU A 483 -13.62 15.84 0.37
N ILE A 484 -14.34 15.00 -0.37
CA ILE A 484 -15.26 15.61 -1.35
C ILE A 484 -16.51 16.09 -0.60
N GLY A 485 -16.73 17.52 -0.66
CA GLY A 485 -18.05 18.00 -0.17
C GLY A 485 -17.99 18.45 1.29
N GLN A 486 -16.70 18.39 1.88
CA GLN A 486 -16.62 18.86 3.28
C GLN A 486 -16.43 20.39 3.32
N ARG A 487 -17.30 21.02 4.04
CA ARG A 487 -17.36 22.49 4.07
C ARG A 487 -16.03 23.09 4.55
N LEU A 488 -15.51 22.38 5.47
CA LEU A 488 -14.24 22.92 6.02
C LEU A 488 -13.14 22.90 4.97
N ALA A 489 -12.94 21.84 4.23
CA ALA A 489 -11.92 21.78 3.16
C ALA A 489 -12.20 22.81 2.06
N GLN A 490 -13.40 23.04 1.84
CA GLN A 490 -13.76 23.99 0.77
C GLN A 490 -13.48 25.44 1.21
N ASP A 491 -13.75 25.75 2.48
CA ASP A 491 -13.40 27.09 3.00
C ASP A 491 -11.89 27.34 2.90
N ARG A 492 -11.19 26.35 3.08
CA ARG A 492 -9.72 26.54 3.03
C ARG A 492 -9.23 26.66 1.59
N VAL A 493 -9.98 26.04 0.71
CA VAL A 493 -9.63 26.22 -0.71
C VAL A 493 -9.72 27.71 -1.08
N GLU A 494 -10.79 28.34 -0.73
CA GLU A 494 -10.97 29.78 -1.08
C GLU A 494 -9.89 30.64 -0.41
N ASP A 495 -9.60 30.33 0.88
CA ASP A 495 -8.54 31.10 1.57
C ASP A 495 -7.20 30.98 0.83
N PHE A 496 -6.93 29.75 0.44
CA PHE A 496 -5.64 29.56 -0.27
C PHE A 496 -5.64 30.30 -1.61
N LEU A 497 -6.76 30.17 -2.30
CA LEU A 497 -6.82 30.84 -3.63
C LEU A 497 -6.75 32.35 -3.46
N ALA A 498 -7.14 32.87 -2.34
CA ALA A 498 -7.12 34.33 -2.11
C ALA A 498 -5.75 34.78 -1.60
N GLY A 499 -4.81 33.86 -1.44
CA GLY A 499 -3.43 34.26 -1.11
C GLY A 499 -3.16 34.10 0.40
N ARG A 500 -4.10 33.54 1.12
CA ARG A 500 -3.84 33.33 2.56
C ARG A 500 -3.08 32.02 2.79
N PRO A 501 -2.12 32.14 3.72
CA PRO A 501 -1.39 30.90 4.02
C PRO A 501 -2.30 29.85 4.68
N VAL A 502 -2.24 28.60 4.11
CA VAL A 502 -2.99 27.48 4.71
C VAL A 502 -1.99 26.35 5.01
N ASP A 503 -1.95 26.00 6.28
CA ASP A 503 -1.08 24.88 6.69
C ASP A 503 -1.58 24.31 8.03
N GLN A 504 -2.07 23.08 7.89
CA GLN A 504 -2.58 22.46 9.15
C GLN A 504 -2.15 20.99 9.23
N PRO A 505 -0.86 20.76 9.57
CA PRO A 505 -0.43 19.37 9.76
C PRO A 505 -0.99 18.78 11.08
N ARG A 506 -1.28 17.53 11.09
CA ARG A 506 -1.75 16.86 12.32
C ARG A 506 -0.70 15.85 12.83
N ARG A 507 -0.57 15.85 14.11
CA ARG A 507 0.48 14.99 14.73
C ARG A 507 0.14 13.51 14.51
N GLU A 508 -1.16 13.21 14.55
CA GLU A 508 -1.53 11.78 14.42
C GLU A 508 -1.15 11.22 13.04
N TYR A 509 -1.01 12.15 12.09
CA TYR A 509 -0.64 11.68 10.75
C TYR A 509 0.71 10.94 10.76
N ARG A 510 1.63 11.48 11.44
CA ARG A 510 2.96 10.83 11.49
C ARG A 510 2.89 9.49 12.22
N LEU A 511 2.14 9.52 13.29
CA LEU A 511 2.00 8.24 14.02
C LEU A 511 1.37 7.17 13.13
N LEU A 512 0.31 7.50 12.43
CA LEU A 512 -0.34 6.49 11.55
C LEU A 512 0.58 6.07 10.40
N GLN A 513 1.33 7.03 9.90
CA GLN A 513 2.33 6.66 8.89
C GLN A 513 3.30 5.59 9.41
N ARG A 514 3.73 5.78 10.57
CA ARG A 514 4.72 4.83 11.13
C ARG A 514 4.06 3.47 11.41
N LEU A 515 2.84 3.56 11.83
CA LEU A 515 2.16 2.28 12.13
C LEU A 515 1.88 1.51 10.85
N GLY A 516 1.80 2.22 9.73
CA GLY A 516 1.55 1.53 8.45
C GLY A 516 2.83 0.93 7.85
N ALA A 517 3.96 1.18 8.42
CA ALA A 517 5.25 0.87 7.76
C ALA A 517 5.43 -0.65 7.63
N ALA A 518 4.84 -1.41 8.55
CA ALA A 518 5.12 -2.87 8.57
C ALA A 518 4.29 -3.60 7.50
N TRP A 519 3.42 -2.75 6.91
CA TRP A 519 2.49 -3.56 6.10
C TRP A 519 2.54 -3.12 4.63
N GLN A 520 3.58 -2.35 4.34
CA GLN A 520 3.73 -1.96 2.92
C GLN A 520 4.72 -2.91 2.22
N ALA A 521 4.36 -3.16 0.94
CA ALA A 521 5.38 -3.93 0.19
C ALA A 521 6.70 -3.14 0.09
N PRO A 522 7.82 -3.95 0.11
CA PRO A 522 9.08 -3.20 -0.02
C PRO A 522 9.17 -2.48 -1.37
N PRO A 523 9.67 -1.17 -1.27
CA PRO A 523 9.78 -0.45 -2.55
C PRO A 523 10.90 -1.01 -3.43
N LEU A 524 10.61 -1.14 -4.74
CA LEU A 524 11.68 -1.53 -5.67
C LEU A 524 12.72 -0.40 -5.83
N ALA A 525 13.95 -0.82 -5.61
CA ALA A 525 15.00 0.22 -5.75
C ALA A 525 15.05 0.78 -7.17
N LEU A 526 15.10 2.15 -7.18
CA LEU A 526 15.06 2.80 -8.51
C LEU A 526 16.24 2.35 -9.39
N VAL A 527 17.40 1.99 -8.77
CA VAL A 527 18.64 1.70 -9.55
C VAL A 527 18.52 0.33 -10.21
N LEU A 528 17.59 -0.44 -9.73
CA LEU A 528 17.55 -1.82 -10.26
C LEU A 528 16.71 -1.87 -11.53
N ASN A 529 15.75 -1.01 -11.67
CA ASN A 529 14.87 -1.09 -12.85
C ASN A 529 15.40 -0.24 -14.01
N PRO A 530 15.71 -0.86 -15.11
CA PRO A 530 16.35 -0.15 -16.24
C PRO A 530 15.45 0.97 -16.79
N VAL A 531 14.15 0.80 -16.61
CA VAL A 531 13.25 1.86 -17.12
C VAL A 531 13.45 3.15 -16.31
N TRP A 532 14.03 3.02 -15.08
CA TRP A 532 14.15 4.21 -14.19
C TRP A 532 15.60 4.69 -14.12
N SER A 533 16.55 3.85 -14.51
CA SER A 533 17.98 4.04 -14.16
C SER A 533 18.54 5.27 -14.89
N ALA A 534 17.82 5.69 -15.90
CA ALA A 534 18.35 6.86 -16.63
C ALA A 534 17.95 8.16 -15.93
N ASP A 535 17.11 8.10 -14.90
CA ASP A 535 16.62 9.31 -14.23
C ASP A 535 17.55 9.73 -13.08
N ARG A 536 17.78 11.01 -12.85
CA ARG A 536 18.76 11.55 -11.87
C ARG A 536 18.06 11.86 -10.54
N GLU A 537 16.87 11.07 -10.30
CA GLU A 537 16.18 11.40 -9.02
C GLU A 537 16.75 10.55 -7.87
N GLY A 538 16.85 11.23 -6.63
CA GLY A 538 17.19 10.43 -5.41
C GLY A 538 16.11 9.40 -5.11
N ASP A 539 16.53 8.27 -4.50
CA ASP A 539 15.56 7.22 -4.15
C ASP A 539 15.13 7.37 -2.68
N PRO A 540 13.88 7.85 -2.51
CA PRO A 540 13.39 8.06 -1.14
C PRO A 540 13.39 6.76 -0.31
N ALA A 541 13.38 5.63 -0.99
CA ALA A 541 13.41 4.37 -0.23
C ALA A 541 14.72 4.21 0.55
N PHE A 542 15.79 4.89 0.05
CA PHE A 542 17.09 4.75 0.73
C PHE A 542 17.40 5.98 1.59
N THR A 543 16.79 7.15 1.21
CA THR A 543 17.22 8.37 1.93
C THR A 543 16.16 8.76 2.96
N GLY A 544 14.90 8.26 2.70
CA GLY A 544 13.78 8.73 3.56
C GLY A 544 13.39 10.18 3.27
N ARG A 545 14.02 10.73 2.25
CA ARG A 545 13.76 12.15 1.95
C ARG A 545 13.27 12.26 0.50
N ILE A 546 12.43 13.36 0.27
CA ILE A 546 11.96 13.60 -1.12
C ILE A 546 12.57 14.91 -1.62
N CYS A 547 12.46 15.15 -2.96
CA CYS A 547 12.95 16.37 -3.63
C CYS A 547 14.48 16.41 -3.65
N GLU A 548 15.06 15.18 -3.73
CA GLU A 548 16.53 15.15 -3.81
C GLU A 548 16.98 14.64 -5.18
N PRO A 549 18.00 15.29 -5.56
CA PRO A 549 18.58 14.75 -6.80
C PRO A 549 19.52 13.56 -6.51
N ARG A 550 19.62 12.59 -7.57
CA ARG A 550 20.64 11.52 -7.40
C ARG A 550 22.06 12.09 -7.50
#